data_AF-A0A2S9GEJ7-F1
#
_entry.id   AF-A0A2S9GEJ7-F1
#
_cell.length_a   1.000
_cell.length_b   1.000
_cell.length_c   1.000
_cell.angle_alpha   90.00
_cell.angle_beta   90.00
_cell.angle_gamma   90.00
#
_symmetry.space_group_name_H-M   'P 1'
#
loop_
_entity.id
_entity.type
_entity.pdbx_description
1 polymer ?
#
loop_
_entity_poly.entity_id
_entity_poly.type
_entity_poly.pdbx_seq_one_letter_code
_entity_poly.pdbx_strand_id
1 'polypeptide(L)' 'IVVVVGSEGKGLSRLVRENCDAVVSIPMAGPTESLNASVAAGVVLAEIARKRRG' A
#
# COMPACT_ATOMS: atom_id res chain seq x y z
N ILE A 1 1.98 -12.72 -6.32
CA ILE A 1 2.10 -11.49 -5.48
C ILE A 1 0.84 -11.35 -4.65
N VAL A 2 1.04 -11.10 -3.35
CA VAL A 2 -0.03 -10.76 -2.41
C VAL A 2 0.18 -9.30 -2.04
N VAL A 3 -0.89 -8.52 -1.98
CA VAL A 3 -0.84 -7.14 -1.50
C VAL A 3 -1.44 -7.12 -0.10
N VAL A 4 -0.65 -6.68 0.87
CA VAL A 4 -1.08 -6.53 2.26
C VAL A 4 -1.28 -5.05 2.55
N VAL A 5 -2.47 -4.68 3.03
CA VAL A 5 -2.82 -3.29 3.35
C VAL A 5 -3.14 -3.22 4.83
N GLY A 6 -2.57 -2.22 5.51
CA GLY A 6 -2.80 -1.99 6.93
C GLY A 6 -4.18 -1.42 7.23
N SER A 7 -4.61 -1.54 8.47
CA SER A 7 -5.84 -0.88 8.94
C SER A 7 -5.66 0.64 8.98
N GLU A 8 -6.75 1.38 8.83
CA GLU A 8 -6.74 2.83 9.05
C GLU A 8 -6.23 3.19 10.45
N GLY A 9 -5.47 4.28 10.55
CA GLY A 9 -4.83 4.75 11.79
C GLY A 9 -3.59 3.95 12.20
N LYS A 10 -3.72 2.65 12.46
CA LYS A 10 -2.60 1.81 12.97
C LYS A 10 -1.65 1.29 11.89
N GLY A 11 -2.07 1.32 10.62
CA GLY A 11 -1.29 0.79 9.51
C GLY A 11 -1.06 -0.73 9.62
N LEU A 12 0.10 -1.19 9.11
CA LEU A 12 0.53 -2.58 9.25
C LEU A 12 1.12 -2.80 10.65
N SER A 13 0.74 -3.92 11.28
CA SER A 13 1.44 -4.34 12.49
C SER A 13 2.90 -4.66 12.18
N ARG A 14 3.77 -4.50 13.18
CA ARG A 14 5.22 -4.76 13.03
C ARG A 14 5.51 -6.16 12.49
N LEU A 15 4.89 -7.19 13.06
CA LEU A 15 5.10 -8.58 12.66
C LEU A 15 4.64 -8.83 11.20
N VAL A 16 3.51 -8.24 10.81
CA VAL A 16 3.03 -8.34 9.42
C VAL A 16 4.01 -7.66 8.47
N ARG A 17 4.54 -6.48 8.84
CA ARG A 17 5.54 -5.77 8.05
C ARG A 17 6.85 -6.55 7.90
N GLU A 18 7.31 -7.22 8.96
CA GLU A 18 8.53 -8.04 8.96
C GLU A 18 8.39 -9.32 8.13
N ASN A 19 7.15 -9.84 7.96
CA ASN A 19 6.87 -11.00 7.13
C ASN A 19 6.67 -10.67 5.63
N CYS A 20 6.63 -9.40 5.25
CA CYS A 20 6.52 -8.99 3.85
C CYS A 20 7.89 -8.99 3.18
N ASP A 21 7.98 -9.56 1.97
CA ASP A 21 9.21 -9.53 1.16
C ASP A 21 9.68 -8.10 0.82
N ALA A 22 8.72 -7.18 0.67
CA ALA A 22 8.97 -5.78 0.41
C ALA A 22 7.90 -4.90 1.07
N VAL A 23 8.32 -3.71 1.49
CA VAL A 23 7.42 -2.65 1.98
C VAL A 23 7.53 -1.47 1.04
N VAL A 24 6.39 -1.02 0.53
CA VAL A 24 6.29 0.13 -0.40
C VAL A 24 5.42 1.22 0.19
N SER A 25 5.61 2.46 -0.25
CA SER A 25 4.78 3.61 0.10
C SER A 25 4.29 4.32 -1.16
N ILE A 26 3.12 4.96 -1.05
CA ILE A 26 2.64 5.90 -2.06
C ILE A 26 3.20 7.27 -1.66
N PRO A 27 3.98 7.95 -2.53
CA PRO A 27 4.44 9.30 -2.24
C PRO A 27 3.25 10.24 -2.06
N MET A 28 3.21 10.93 -0.92
CA MET A 28 2.17 11.90 -0.61
C MET A 28 2.64 13.30 -0.99
N ALA A 29 1.74 14.08 -1.60
CA ALA A 29 1.95 15.51 -1.83
C ALA A 29 0.96 16.30 -0.96
N GLY A 30 1.43 17.41 -0.37
CA GLY A 30 0.61 18.26 0.49
C GLY A 30 0.58 17.82 1.95
N PRO A 31 -0.34 18.38 2.76
CA PRO A 31 -0.33 18.23 4.22
C PRO A 31 -0.87 16.89 4.72
N THR A 32 -1.45 16.07 3.84
CA THR A 32 -2.07 14.80 4.26
C THR A 32 -1.01 13.71 4.44
N GLU A 33 -0.99 13.11 5.63
CA GLU A 33 0.02 12.11 6.01
C GLU A 33 -0.19 10.74 5.35
N SER A 34 -1.43 10.39 4.97
CA SER A 34 -1.75 9.11 4.33
C SER A 34 -3.04 9.14 3.51
N LEU A 35 -3.16 8.21 2.57
CA LEU A 35 -4.43 7.89 1.92
C LEU A 35 -5.22 6.91 2.79
N ASN A 36 -6.54 6.89 2.63
CA ASN A 36 -7.35 5.84 3.23
C ASN A 36 -6.98 4.46 2.64
N ALA A 37 -7.28 3.39 3.37
CA ALA A 37 -6.81 2.04 3.02
C ALA A 37 -7.34 1.57 1.66
N SER A 38 -8.60 1.88 1.31
CA SER A 38 -9.19 1.45 0.04
C SER A 38 -8.59 2.18 -1.17
N VAL A 39 -8.33 3.48 -1.07
CA VAL A 39 -7.66 4.25 -2.13
C VAL A 39 -6.22 3.78 -2.29
N ALA A 40 -5.48 3.58 -1.19
CA ALA A 40 -4.12 3.06 -1.25
C ALA A 40 -4.06 1.69 -1.94
N ALA A 41 -4.97 0.78 -1.59
CA ALA A 41 -5.11 -0.53 -2.23
C ALA A 41 -5.40 -0.39 -3.73
N GLY A 42 -6.35 0.48 -4.10
CA GLY A 42 -6.73 0.72 -5.49
C GLY A 42 -5.57 1.23 -6.36
N VAL A 43 -4.81 2.20 -5.86
CA VAL A 43 -3.62 2.74 -6.55
C VAL A 43 -2.58 1.65 -6.80
N VAL A 44 -2.25 0.85 -5.79
CA VAL A 44 -1.27 -0.23 -5.91
C VAL A 44 -1.74 -1.31 -6.88
N LEU A 45 -3.00 -1.73 -6.80
CA LEU A 45 -3.56 -2.73 -7.71
C LEU A 45 -3.63 -2.24 -9.16
N ALA A 46 -3.95 -0.96 -9.38
CA ALA A 46 -3.95 -0.37 -10.71
C ALA A 46 -2.55 -0.38 -11.33
N GLU A 47 -1.51 -0.04 -10.55
CA GLU A 47 -0.12 -0.07 -10.99
C GLU A 47 0.37 -1.49 -11.30
N ILE A 48 0.00 -2.47 -10.45
CA ILE A 48 0.26 -3.89 -10.72
C ILE A 48 -0.41 -4.32 -12.03
N ALA A 49 -1.68 -3.96 -12.23
CA ALA A 49 -2.41 -4.31 -13.44
C ALA A 49 -1.77 -3.67 -14.69
N ARG A 50 -1.31 -2.41 -14.59
CA ARG A 50 -0.60 -1.70 -15.66
C ARG A 50 0.70 -2.42 -16.02
N LYS A 51 1.52 -2.80 -15.03
CA LYS A 51 2.78 -3.52 -15.26
C LYS A 51 2.61 -4.93 -15.82
N ARG A 52 1.47 -5.57 -15.56
CA ARG A 52 1.15 -6.91 -16.08
C ARG A 52 0.58 -6.92 -17.50
N ARG A 53 0.09 -5.77 -17.97
CA ARG A 53 -0.50 -5.61 -19.31
C ARG A 53 0.54 -5.20 -20.37
N GLY A 54 1.74 -4.82 -19.95
CA GLY A 54 2.91 -4.72 -20.83
C GLY A 54 3.67 -6.03 -20.83
#